data_AF-A0A433YDZ4-F1
#
_entry.id   AF-A0A433YDZ4-F1
#
_cell.length_a   1.000
_cell.length_b   1.000
_cell.length_c   1.000
_cell.angle_alpha   90.00
_cell.angle_beta   90.00
_cell.angle_gamma   90.00
#
_symmetry.space_group_name_H-M   'P 1'
#
loop_
_entity.id
_entity.type
_entity.pdbx_description
1 polymer ?
#
loop_
_entity_poly.entity_id
_entity_poly.type
_entity_poly.pdbx_seq_one_letter_code
_entity_poly.pdbx_strand_id
1 'polypeptide(L)'
;MEEKEQLLHQFHDWVNFVHMLNERDAGLWNYPIAEGKWTVRDVVSHIMHWDKYFLNEAIMKIAEEGRVATQHQDFDEFNEQARQIGWQVNINALAEQSIQAREQIIQQISSMSQEQYEGVYMDDDGNDFGLAQYLQDFIWHDQHHMKQIMDLLKLNFHNSKGD
;
A
#
# COMPACT_ATOMS: atom_id res chain seq x y z
N MET A 1 -3.99 17.89 -14.51
CA MET A 1 -4.71 16.65 -14.88
C MET A 1 -3.74 15.54 -15.30
N GLU A 2 -2.80 15.79 -16.22
CA GLU A 2 -1.84 14.77 -16.67
C GLU A 2 -0.98 14.17 -15.53
N GLU A 3 -0.48 15.00 -14.61
CA GLU A 3 0.29 14.51 -13.44
C GLU A 3 -0.55 13.61 -12.51
N LYS A 4 -1.77 14.04 -12.15
CA LYS A 4 -2.70 13.27 -11.31
C LYS A 4 -2.96 11.89 -11.88
N GLU A 5 -3.28 11.83 -13.18
CA GLU A 5 -3.54 10.57 -13.89
C GLU A 5 -2.30 9.68 -13.91
N GLN A 6 -1.11 10.26 -14.14
CA GLN A 6 0.15 9.53 -14.14
C GLN A 6 0.51 8.96 -12.75
N LEU A 7 0.27 9.72 -11.68
CA LEU A 7 0.48 9.26 -10.31
C LEU A 7 -0.51 8.16 -9.94
N LEU A 8 -1.80 8.31 -10.25
CA LEU A 8 -2.80 7.27 -9.99
C LEU A 8 -2.51 5.98 -10.77
N HIS A 9 -2.04 6.09 -12.02
CA HIS A 9 -1.61 4.93 -12.79
C HIS A 9 -0.42 4.20 -12.14
N GLN A 10 0.60 4.92 -11.69
CA GLN A 10 1.73 4.32 -10.97
C GLN A 10 1.32 3.73 -9.61
N PHE A 11 0.42 4.39 -8.90
CA PHE A 11 -0.09 3.92 -7.62
C PHE A 11 -0.92 2.63 -7.77
N HIS A 12 -1.54 2.43 -8.93
CA HIS A 12 -2.21 1.19 -9.31
C HIS A 12 -1.25 0.02 -9.58
N ASP A 13 0.05 0.25 -9.79
CA ASP A 13 1.01 -0.84 -10.01
C ASP A 13 1.08 -1.81 -8.81
N TRP A 14 0.81 -1.32 -7.60
CA TRP A 14 0.66 -2.17 -6.42
C TRP A 14 -0.48 -3.18 -6.55
N VAL A 15 -1.65 -2.77 -7.08
CA VAL A 15 -2.80 -3.66 -7.32
C VAL A 15 -2.40 -4.79 -8.27
N ASN A 16 -1.80 -4.42 -9.41
CA ASN A 16 -1.31 -5.37 -10.41
C ASN A 16 -0.29 -6.35 -9.79
N PHE A 17 0.58 -5.85 -8.92
CA PHE A 17 1.58 -6.65 -8.24
C PHE A 17 0.97 -7.67 -7.28
N VAL A 18 0.01 -7.25 -6.45
CA VAL A 18 -0.70 -8.15 -5.52
C VAL A 18 -1.49 -9.22 -6.27
N HIS A 19 -2.15 -8.87 -7.38
CA HIS A 19 -2.78 -9.86 -8.26
C HIS A 19 -1.79 -10.92 -8.74
N MET A 20 -0.64 -10.49 -9.26
CA MET A 20 0.42 -11.40 -9.73
C MET A 20 0.95 -12.31 -8.61
N LEU A 21 1.06 -11.81 -7.37
CA LEU A 21 1.44 -12.63 -6.22
C LEU A 21 0.36 -13.66 -5.83
N ASN A 22 -0.91 -13.28 -5.96
CA ASN A 22 -2.04 -14.14 -5.58
C ASN A 22 -2.31 -15.26 -6.61
N GLU A 23 -1.88 -15.09 -7.85
CA GLU A 23 -1.91 -16.13 -8.89
C GLU A 23 -0.77 -17.17 -8.75
N ARG A 24 0.20 -16.92 -7.88
CA ARG A 24 1.32 -17.83 -7.59
C ARG A 24 0.99 -18.78 -6.44
N ASP A 25 1.91 -19.71 -6.18
CA ASP A 25 1.82 -20.62 -5.05
C ASP A 25 1.64 -19.88 -3.72
N ALA A 26 0.64 -20.30 -2.93
CA ALA A 26 0.32 -19.68 -1.64
C ALA A 26 1.47 -19.82 -0.62
N GLY A 27 2.35 -20.81 -0.77
CA GLY A 27 3.55 -20.96 0.05
C GLY A 27 4.50 -19.77 -0.06
N LEU A 28 4.55 -19.09 -1.22
CA LEU A 28 5.35 -17.87 -1.44
C LEU A 28 5.11 -16.81 -0.38
N TRP A 29 3.85 -16.65 0.04
CA TRP A 29 3.44 -15.59 0.97
C TRP A 29 4.10 -15.73 2.33
N ASN A 30 4.52 -16.93 2.71
CA ASN A 30 5.16 -17.21 3.99
C ASN A 30 6.69 -17.18 3.91
N TYR A 31 7.28 -16.94 2.73
CA TYR A 31 8.73 -16.79 2.61
C TYR A 31 9.20 -15.40 3.06
N PRO A 32 10.30 -15.32 3.81
CA PRO A 32 10.93 -14.06 4.14
C PRO A 32 11.52 -13.41 2.88
N ILE A 33 11.39 -12.08 2.74
CA ILE A 33 11.94 -11.31 1.62
C ILE A 33 13.48 -11.32 1.61
N ALA A 34 14.09 -11.52 2.78
CA ALA A 34 15.51 -11.78 2.99
C ALA A 34 15.72 -12.41 4.38
N GLU A 35 16.90 -12.94 4.66
CA GLU A 35 17.22 -13.55 5.95
C GLU A 35 16.93 -12.59 7.13
N GLY A 36 16.13 -13.05 8.09
CA GLY A 36 15.72 -12.26 9.26
C GLY A 36 14.77 -11.09 8.96
N LYS A 37 14.22 -10.99 7.74
CA LYS A 37 13.26 -9.95 7.34
C LYS A 37 11.83 -10.49 7.28
N TRP A 38 10.91 -9.55 7.11
CA TRP A 38 9.48 -9.80 6.96
C TRP A 38 9.17 -10.76 5.81
N THR A 39 8.05 -11.47 5.93
CA THR A 39 7.51 -12.30 4.85
C THR A 39 6.79 -11.46 3.81
N VAL A 40 6.52 -12.04 2.63
CA VAL A 40 5.67 -11.40 1.61
C VAL A 40 4.29 -11.06 2.20
N ARG A 41 3.71 -11.95 3.02
CA ARG A 41 2.47 -11.73 3.76
C ARG A 41 2.56 -10.52 4.69
N ASP A 42 3.63 -10.42 5.47
CA ASP A 42 3.85 -9.29 6.38
C ASP A 42 3.89 -7.96 5.62
N VAL A 43 4.61 -7.91 4.49
CA VAL A 43 4.73 -6.71 3.65
C VAL A 43 3.39 -6.30 3.03
N VAL A 44 2.63 -7.25 2.47
CA VAL A 44 1.32 -6.94 1.90
C VAL A 44 0.34 -6.46 2.97
N SER A 45 0.37 -7.08 4.15
CA SER A 45 -0.48 -6.66 5.26
C SER A 45 -0.12 -5.27 5.80
N HIS A 46 1.18 -4.96 5.87
CA HIS A 46 1.70 -3.63 6.19
C HIS A 46 1.15 -2.56 5.25
N ILE A 47 1.29 -2.74 3.93
CA ILE A 47 0.81 -1.77 2.94
C ILE A 47 -0.72 -1.65 2.99
N MET A 48 -1.45 -2.77 3.08
CA MET A 48 -2.91 -2.75 3.24
C MET A 48 -3.33 -1.95 4.48
N HIS A 49 -2.62 -2.07 5.60
CA HIS A 49 -2.99 -1.39 6.83
C HIS A 49 -2.79 0.12 6.72
N TRP A 50 -1.69 0.56 6.09
CA TRP A 50 -1.47 1.97 5.77
C TRP A 50 -2.50 2.51 4.76
N ASP A 51 -2.82 1.76 3.70
CA ASP A 51 -3.86 2.14 2.75
C ASP A 51 -5.21 2.35 3.46
N LYS A 52 -5.61 1.43 4.35
CA LYS A 52 -6.86 1.57 5.14
C LYS A 52 -6.83 2.79 6.07
N TYR A 53 -5.69 3.07 6.69
CA TYR A 53 -5.53 4.25 7.54
C TYR A 53 -5.69 5.54 6.74
N PHE A 54 -4.93 5.72 5.65
CA PHE A 54 -5.01 6.94 4.85
C PHE A 54 -6.35 7.09 4.13
N LEU A 55 -6.96 5.99 3.68
CA LEU A 55 -8.30 6.01 3.12
C LEU A 55 -9.30 6.65 4.10
N ASN A 56 -9.31 6.21 5.35
CA ASN A 56 -10.26 6.66 6.37
C ASN A 56 -9.90 8.03 6.96
N GLU A 57 -8.63 8.27 7.24
CA GLU A 57 -8.17 9.44 8.01
C GLU A 57 -7.78 10.63 7.12
N ALA A 58 -7.55 10.42 5.82
CA ALA A 58 -7.25 11.49 4.88
C ALA A 58 -8.22 11.51 3.69
N ILE A 59 -8.21 10.47 2.86
CA ILE A 59 -8.81 10.54 1.52
C ILE A 59 -10.33 10.74 1.58
N MET A 60 -11.04 9.95 2.38
CA MET A 60 -12.49 10.10 2.55
C MET A 60 -12.84 11.43 3.23
N LYS A 61 -12.07 11.86 4.24
CA LYS A 61 -12.30 13.13 4.95
C LYS A 61 -12.07 14.35 4.07
N ILE A 62 -11.10 14.31 3.16
CA ILE A 62 -10.90 15.36 2.15
C ILE A 62 -12.13 15.41 1.22
N ALA A 63 -12.59 14.25 0.75
CA ALA A 63 -13.71 14.16 -0.17
C ALA A 63 -15.03 14.68 0.44
N GLU A 64 -15.29 14.36 1.71
CA GLU A 64 -16.57 14.62 2.38
C GLU A 64 -16.58 15.94 3.18
N GLU A 65 -15.46 16.30 3.79
CA GLU A 65 -15.38 17.34 4.80
C GLU A 65 -14.34 18.43 4.49
N GLY A 66 -13.48 18.23 3.48
CA GLY A 66 -12.41 19.16 3.14
C GLY A 66 -11.33 19.29 4.22
N ARG A 67 -11.10 18.22 4.99
CA ARG A 67 -10.07 18.17 6.06
C ARG A 67 -9.35 16.82 6.07
N VAL A 68 -8.24 16.77 6.79
CA VAL A 68 -7.50 15.55 7.13
C VAL A 68 -7.55 15.36 8.65
N ALA A 69 -7.38 14.12 9.12
CA ALA A 69 -7.29 13.75 10.53
C ALA A 69 -6.20 12.70 10.77
N THR A 70 -5.22 12.63 9.88
CA THR A 70 -4.02 11.83 10.11
C THR A 70 -3.26 12.43 11.28
N GLN A 71 -2.57 11.57 12.01
CA GLN A 71 -1.74 11.92 13.15
C GLN A 71 -0.63 10.89 13.26
N HIS A 72 0.42 11.25 14.00
CA HIS A 72 1.57 10.40 14.21
C HIS A 72 1.13 9.07 14.81
N GLN A 73 1.57 7.99 14.16
CA GLN A 73 1.43 6.64 14.68
C GLN A 73 2.78 6.20 15.24
N ASP A 74 2.78 5.44 16.33
CA ASP A 74 3.96 4.64 16.68
C ASP A 74 4.13 3.60 15.56
N PHE A 75 5.13 3.82 14.69
CA PHE A 75 5.32 2.98 13.51
C PHE A 75 5.65 1.53 13.86
N ASP A 76 6.35 1.29 14.96
CA ASP A 76 6.69 -0.07 15.36
C ASP A 76 5.44 -0.82 15.83
N GLU A 77 4.62 -0.16 16.66
CA GLU A 77 3.35 -0.73 17.11
C GLU A 77 2.37 -0.92 15.95
N PHE A 78 2.19 0.09 15.11
CA PHE A 78 1.27 0.07 13.97
C PHE A 78 1.64 -1.02 12.96
N ASN A 79 2.94 -1.15 12.63
CA ASN A 79 3.40 -2.16 11.69
C ASN A 79 3.34 -3.58 12.28
N GLU A 80 3.56 -3.74 13.59
CA GLU A 80 3.39 -5.04 14.25
C GLU A 80 1.92 -5.46 14.31
N GLN A 81 0.98 -4.53 14.55
CA GLN A 81 -0.45 -4.80 14.43
C GLN A 81 -0.80 -5.22 13.00
N ALA A 82 -0.28 -4.52 11.99
CA ALA A 82 -0.47 -4.88 10.58
C ALA A 82 0.03 -6.30 10.29
N ARG A 83 1.20 -6.70 10.80
CA ARG A 83 1.71 -8.07 10.70
C ARG A 83 0.73 -9.06 11.31
N GLN A 84 0.30 -8.84 12.55
CA GLN A 84 -0.64 -9.74 13.24
C GLN A 84 -1.95 -9.93 12.48
N ILE A 85 -2.52 -8.87 11.93
CA ILE A 85 -3.72 -8.93 11.07
C ILE A 85 -3.49 -9.86 9.87
N GLY A 86 -2.34 -9.74 9.21
CA GLY A 86 -1.99 -10.55 8.04
C GLY A 86 -1.95 -12.05 8.33
N TRP A 87 -1.64 -12.44 9.57
CA TRP A 87 -1.64 -13.84 10.01
C TRP A 87 -3.00 -14.34 10.52
N GLN A 88 -3.96 -13.46 10.78
CA GLN A 88 -5.31 -13.81 11.21
C GLN A 88 -6.26 -14.11 10.04
N VAL A 89 -5.91 -13.69 8.82
CA VAL A 89 -6.70 -13.90 7.60
C VAL A 89 -6.01 -14.90 6.67
N ASN A 90 -6.78 -15.51 5.77
CA ASN A 90 -6.19 -16.32 4.70
C ASN A 90 -5.60 -15.42 3.60
N ILE A 91 -4.65 -15.96 2.83
CA ILE A 91 -3.89 -15.21 1.82
C ILE A 91 -4.81 -14.57 0.76
N ASN A 92 -5.81 -15.29 0.26
CA ASN A 92 -6.72 -14.76 -0.75
C ASN A 92 -7.50 -13.56 -0.20
N ALA A 93 -7.98 -13.66 1.04
CA ALA A 93 -8.68 -12.56 1.71
C ALA A 93 -7.75 -11.38 2.02
N LEU A 94 -6.46 -11.63 2.32
CA LEU A 94 -5.47 -10.56 2.49
C LEU A 94 -5.20 -9.83 1.17
N ALA A 95 -4.98 -10.57 0.09
CA ALA A 95 -4.77 -10.02 -1.23
C ALA A 95 -5.97 -9.19 -1.69
N GLU A 96 -7.18 -9.73 -1.55
CA GLU A 96 -8.43 -9.04 -1.90
C GLU A 96 -8.61 -7.76 -1.09
N GLN A 97 -8.41 -7.79 0.22
CA GLN A 97 -8.50 -6.58 1.05
C GLN A 97 -7.44 -5.54 0.71
N SER A 98 -6.22 -5.95 0.37
CA SER A 98 -5.16 -5.03 -0.07
C SER A 98 -5.53 -4.36 -1.38
N ILE A 99 -6.05 -5.12 -2.34
CA ILE A 99 -6.48 -4.60 -3.64
C ILE A 99 -7.64 -3.62 -3.46
N GLN A 100 -8.67 -4.01 -2.70
CA GLN A 100 -9.86 -3.18 -2.47
C GLN A 100 -9.52 -1.85 -1.79
N ALA A 101 -8.65 -1.86 -0.77
CA ALA A 101 -8.24 -0.63 -0.09
C ALA A 101 -7.54 0.33 -1.08
N ARG A 102 -6.61 -0.18 -1.89
CA ARG A 102 -5.88 0.61 -2.88
C ARG A 102 -6.79 1.16 -3.98
N GLU A 103 -7.66 0.33 -4.52
CA GLU A 103 -8.62 0.74 -5.55
C GLU A 103 -9.59 1.81 -5.06
N GLN A 104 -10.03 1.73 -3.80
CA GLN A 104 -10.88 2.75 -3.19
C GLN A 104 -10.15 4.10 -3.10
N ILE A 105 -8.89 4.11 -2.68
CA ILE A 105 -8.08 5.35 -2.68
C ILE A 105 -7.99 5.94 -4.09
N ILE A 106 -7.66 5.11 -5.08
CA ILE A 106 -7.54 5.55 -6.48
C ILE A 106 -8.86 6.12 -7.00
N GLN A 107 -9.97 5.43 -6.73
CA GLN A 107 -11.30 5.87 -7.15
C GLN A 107 -11.67 7.22 -6.52
N GLN A 108 -11.45 7.38 -5.22
CA GLN A 108 -11.77 8.61 -4.50
C GLN A 108 -10.91 9.78 -4.98
N ILE A 109 -9.59 9.59 -5.09
CA ILE A 109 -8.73 10.66 -5.59
C ILE A 109 -9.09 11.00 -7.04
N SER A 110 -9.39 10.02 -7.89
CA SER A 110 -9.79 10.25 -9.29
C SER A 110 -11.05 11.12 -9.39
N SER A 111 -12.06 10.89 -8.54
CA SER A 111 -13.33 11.62 -8.55
C SER A 111 -13.26 13.03 -7.94
N MET A 112 -12.22 13.35 -7.17
CA MET A 112 -12.01 14.67 -6.57
C MET A 112 -11.84 15.77 -7.63
N SER A 113 -12.37 16.97 -7.31
CA SER A 113 -12.14 18.17 -8.10
C SER A 113 -10.65 18.53 -8.15
N GLN A 114 -10.26 19.39 -9.09
CA GLN A 114 -8.89 19.89 -9.15
C GLN A 114 -8.52 20.68 -7.89
N GLU A 115 -9.45 21.46 -7.33
CA GLU A 115 -9.26 22.20 -6.08
C GLU A 115 -9.02 21.28 -4.88
N GLN A 116 -9.76 20.16 -4.78
CA GLN A 116 -9.52 19.17 -3.73
C GLN A 116 -8.16 18.48 -3.91
N TYR A 117 -7.79 18.17 -5.15
CA TYR A 117 -6.53 17.49 -5.43
C TYR A 117 -5.29 18.37 -5.15
N GLU A 118 -5.35 19.66 -5.52
CA GLU A 118 -4.27 20.63 -5.35
C GLU A 118 -4.28 21.31 -3.97
N GLY A 119 -5.30 21.02 -3.17
CA GLY A 119 -5.44 21.54 -1.81
C GLY A 119 -4.31 21.08 -0.89
N VAL A 120 -3.93 21.99 0.01
CA VAL A 120 -3.06 21.68 1.15
C VAL A 120 -3.93 21.66 2.40
N TYR A 121 -3.91 20.54 3.09
CA TYR A 121 -4.68 20.30 4.31
C TYR A 121 -3.71 20.28 5.50
N MET A 122 -4.19 20.61 6.68
CA MET A 122 -3.40 20.45 7.90
C MET A 122 -3.86 19.16 8.60
N ASP A 123 -2.92 18.31 8.97
CA ASP A 123 -3.18 17.12 9.77
C ASP A 123 -3.33 17.46 11.27
N ASP A 124 -3.68 16.48 12.10
CA ASP A 124 -3.93 16.69 13.53
C ASP A 124 -2.64 16.98 14.32
N ASP A 125 -1.46 16.76 13.73
CA ASP A 125 -0.16 17.13 14.29
C ASP A 125 0.32 18.53 13.86
N GLY A 126 -0.43 19.19 12.96
CA GLY A 126 -0.10 20.52 12.45
C GLY A 126 0.85 20.53 11.26
N ASN A 127 1.02 19.40 10.57
CA ASN A 127 1.81 19.31 9.33
C ASN A 127 0.92 19.46 8.09
N ASP A 128 1.52 19.96 7.01
CA ASP A 128 0.87 20.04 5.72
C ASP A 128 0.72 18.63 5.09
N PHE A 129 -0.47 18.36 4.59
CA PHE A 129 -0.82 17.16 3.85
C PHE A 129 -1.32 17.54 2.45
N GLY A 130 -0.72 16.94 1.42
CA GLY A 130 -1.12 17.13 0.03
C GLY A 130 -1.23 15.79 -0.70
N LEU A 131 -2.26 15.63 -1.53
CA LEU A 131 -2.55 14.36 -2.22
C LEU A 131 -1.47 13.96 -3.23
N ALA A 132 -0.87 14.93 -3.94
CA ALA A 132 0.22 14.65 -4.86
C ALA A 132 1.46 14.11 -4.13
N GLN A 133 1.83 14.73 -2.99
CA GLN A 133 2.95 14.30 -2.16
C GLN A 133 2.69 12.91 -1.57
N TYR A 134 1.48 12.69 -1.02
CA TYR A 134 1.04 11.38 -0.54
C TYR A 134 1.20 10.29 -1.60
N LEU A 135 0.72 10.52 -2.82
CA LEU A 135 0.85 9.54 -3.91
C LEU A 135 2.33 9.28 -4.23
N GLN A 136 3.17 10.31 -4.34
CA GLN A 136 4.59 10.16 -4.63
C GLN A 136 5.33 9.34 -3.56
N ASP A 137 5.08 9.63 -2.28
CA ASP A 137 5.72 8.95 -1.15
C ASP A 137 5.34 7.46 -1.13
N PHE A 138 4.05 7.16 -1.30
CA PHE A 138 3.59 5.78 -1.29
C PHE A 138 3.93 4.99 -2.56
N ILE A 139 3.99 5.63 -3.73
CA ILE A 139 4.53 5.00 -4.94
C ILE A 139 5.98 4.57 -4.71
N TRP A 140 6.82 5.44 -4.13
CA TRP A 140 8.21 5.09 -3.83
C TRP A 140 8.31 3.95 -2.81
N HIS A 141 7.48 4.00 -1.76
CA HIS A 141 7.40 2.96 -0.73
C HIS A 141 7.00 1.60 -1.32
N ASP A 142 5.98 1.57 -2.19
CA ASP A 142 5.53 0.34 -2.84
C ASP A 142 6.63 -0.21 -3.75
N GLN A 143 7.26 0.65 -4.56
CA GLN A 143 8.35 0.23 -5.45
C GLN A 143 9.54 -0.36 -4.68
N HIS A 144 9.86 0.18 -3.50
CA HIS A 144 10.87 -0.38 -2.61
C HIS A 144 10.54 -1.84 -2.22
N HIS A 145 9.31 -2.09 -1.77
CA HIS A 145 8.87 -3.42 -1.34
C HIS A 145 8.64 -4.39 -2.51
N MET A 146 8.06 -3.92 -3.61
CA MET A 146 7.92 -4.69 -4.85
C MET A 146 9.29 -5.18 -5.33
N LYS A 147 10.33 -4.33 -5.25
CA LYS A 147 11.69 -4.72 -5.58
C LYS A 147 12.22 -5.85 -4.67
N GLN A 148 12.03 -5.74 -3.36
CA GLN A 148 12.46 -6.79 -2.41
C GLN A 148 11.81 -8.14 -2.73
N ILE A 149 10.50 -8.15 -2.98
CA ILE A 149 9.75 -9.36 -3.31
C ILE A 149 10.15 -9.90 -4.69
N MET A 150 10.38 -9.05 -5.68
CA MET A 150 10.86 -9.48 -7.00
C MET A 150 12.27 -10.10 -6.94
N ASP A 151 13.14 -9.60 -6.08
CA ASP A 151 14.47 -10.18 -5.89
C ASP A 151 14.38 -11.57 -5.23
N LEU A 152 13.48 -11.76 -4.25
CA LEU A 152 13.13 -13.08 -3.71
C LEU A 152 12.63 -14.04 -4.82
N LEU A 153 11.70 -13.58 -5.66
CA LEU A 153 11.15 -14.40 -6.75
C LEU A 153 12.23 -14.88 -7.72
N LYS A 154 13.17 -14.00 -8.09
CA LYS A 154 14.30 -14.37 -8.97
C LYS A 154 15.18 -15.44 -8.36
N LEU A 155 15.46 -15.37 -7.06
CA LEU A 155 16.29 -16.37 -6.35
C LEU A 155 15.60 -17.75 -6.36
N ASN A 156 14.29 -17.80 -6.12
CA ASN A 156 13.53 -19.05 -6.11
C ASN A 156 13.44 -19.73 -7.49
N PHE A 157 13.46 -18.94 -8.58
CA PHE A 157 13.51 -19.47 -9.96
C PHE A 157 14.87 -20.07 -10.35
N HIS A 158 15.97 -19.66 -9.72
CA HIS A 158 17.29 -20.26 -9.99
C HIS A 158 17.46 -21.59 -9.24
N ASN A 159 16.90 -21.71 -8.04
CA ASN A 159 16.97 -22.93 -7.24
C ASN A 159 16.07 -24.06 -7.75
N SER A 160 15.08 -23.77 -8.60
CA SER A 160 14.15 -24.78 -9.17
C SER A 160 14.60 -25.34 -10.54
N LYS A 161 15.75 -24.91 -11.07
CA LYS A 161 16.37 -25.46 -12.29
C LYS A 161 17.62 -26.30 -12.00
N GLY A 162 17.86 -26.63 -10.74
CA GLY A 162 19.10 -27.25 -10.25
C GLY A 162 18.96 -28.66 -9.65
N ASP A 163 17.83 -29.34 -9.86
CA ASP A 163 17.61 -30.74 -9.46
C ASP A 163 17.27 -31.63 -10.67
#